data_AF-W4KP73-F1
#
_entry.id   AF-W4KP73-F1
#
_cell.length_a   1.000
_cell.length_b   1.000
_cell.length_c   1.000
_cell.angle_alpha   90.00
_cell.angle_beta   90.00
_cell.angle_gamma   90.00
#
_symmetry.space_group_name_H-M   'P 1'
#
loop_
_entity.id
_entity.type
_entity.pdbx_description
1 polymer ?
#
loop_
_entity_poly.entity_id
_entity_poly.type
_entity_poly.pdbx_seq_one_letter_code
_entity_poly.pdbx_strand_id
1 'polypeptide(L)'
;MFYAGSPSLRQQVLDFIRQQCTDHPTSLRPVNLTNIWSLLSKYLSGSDSHDAETHSNMFHDITAIIGALVRLRRDLVSITLPHLCIVLSQLIRTLRSPRPHLGMKQHKLVADTFPKWIDPSRPLGVDESKALARLLSTLATKSIVRTHMQDTHKHESLSRPLAKHVTYVIEAYVDALNDPLCGMSTEVRRELQPGLFILCGMLSEHARDALMISALDAGGKTAMKQLWREYEKQKYVGKG
;
A
#
# COMPACT_ATOMS: atom_id res chain seq x y z
N MET A 1 2.30 22.26 5.72
CA MET A 1 1.12 23.02 5.27
C MET A 1 0.54 22.54 3.93
N PHE A 2 1.32 21.96 3.00
CA PHE A 2 0.80 21.57 1.67
C PHE A 2 -0.24 20.43 1.68
N TYR A 3 -0.06 19.40 2.51
CA TYR A 3 -0.97 18.25 2.59
C TYR A 3 -2.34 18.56 3.24
N ALA A 4 -2.50 19.73 3.85
CA ALA A 4 -3.76 20.17 4.47
C ALA A 4 -4.51 21.22 3.63
N GLY A 5 -3.91 21.66 2.52
CA GLY A 5 -4.44 22.69 1.64
C GLY A 5 -5.63 22.25 0.80
N SER A 6 -6.04 23.10 -0.16
CA SER A 6 -7.12 22.79 -1.08
C SER A 6 -6.87 21.48 -1.85
N PRO A 7 -7.92 20.78 -2.30
CA PRO A 7 -7.76 19.59 -3.14
C PRO A 7 -6.86 19.85 -4.36
N SER A 8 -6.99 21.02 -4.99
CA SER A 8 -6.16 21.42 -6.14
C SER A 8 -4.67 21.53 -5.80
N LEU A 9 -4.32 22.14 -4.66
CA LEU A 9 -2.93 22.26 -4.23
C LEU A 9 -2.33 20.88 -3.90
N ARG A 10 -3.10 20.04 -3.22
CA ARG A 10 -2.70 18.66 -2.90
C ARG A 10 -2.39 17.86 -4.16
N GLN A 11 -3.29 17.94 -5.14
CA GLN A 11 -3.14 17.29 -6.44
C GLN A 11 -1.88 17.78 -7.17
N GLN A 12 -1.67 19.10 -7.26
CA GLN A 12 -0.47 19.68 -7.90
C GLN A 12 0.83 19.21 -7.23
N VAL A 13 0.83 19.07 -5.90
CA VAL A 13 2.00 18.57 -5.17
C VAL A 13 2.29 17.11 -5.50
N LEU A 14 1.26 16.25 -5.52
CA LEU A 14 1.42 14.85 -5.91
C LEU A 14 1.88 14.73 -7.37
N ASP A 15 1.28 15.51 -8.28
CA ASP A 15 1.69 15.55 -9.69
C ASP A 15 3.15 15.98 -9.86
N PHE A 16 3.59 17.01 -9.14
CA PHE A 16 4.99 17.44 -9.16
C PHE A 16 5.93 16.33 -8.69
N ILE A 17 5.62 15.66 -7.58
CA ILE A 17 6.44 14.56 -7.06
C ILE A 17 6.46 13.40 -8.06
N ARG A 18 5.31 13.06 -8.65
CA ARG A 18 5.19 12.01 -9.65
C ARG A 18 6.07 12.30 -10.87
N GLN A 19 6.05 13.54 -11.37
CA GLN A 19 6.92 13.98 -12.46
C GLN A 19 8.40 13.85 -12.08
N GLN A 20 8.79 14.34 -10.89
CA GLN A 20 10.19 14.21 -10.44
C GLN A 20 10.64 12.75 -10.33
N CYS A 21 9.78 11.86 -9.82
CA CYS A 21 10.09 10.43 -9.70
C CYS A 21 10.16 9.70 -11.06
N THR A 22 9.43 10.18 -12.07
CA THR A 22 9.32 9.52 -13.39
C THR A 22 10.30 10.08 -14.39
N ASP A 23 10.39 11.41 -14.50
CA ASP A 23 11.13 12.11 -15.55
C ASP A 23 12.57 12.39 -15.14
N HIS A 24 12.81 12.55 -13.83
CA HIS A 24 14.13 12.87 -13.27
C HIS A 24 14.57 11.89 -12.16
N PRO A 25 14.45 10.56 -12.32
CA PRO A 25 14.74 9.61 -11.25
C PRO A 25 16.20 9.69 -10.74
N THR A 26 17.14 10.10 -11.59
CA THR A 26 18.57 10.24 -11.26
C THR A 26 18.87 11.43 -10.34
N SER A 27 17.98 12.43 -10.29
CA SER A 27 18.13 13.59 -9.40
C SER A 27 17.85 13.23 -7.94
N LEU A 28 17.07 12.17 -7.70
CA LEU A 28 16.67 11.75 -6.36
C LEU A 28 17.88 11.33 -5.51
N ARG A 29 17.93 11.82 -4.28
CA ARG A 29 18.91 11.46 -3.26
C ARG A 29 18.19 10.77 -2.08
N PRO A 30 18.92 10.05 -1.21
CA PRO A 30 18.33 9.43 -0.02
C PRO A 30 17.47 10.40 0.81
N VAL A 31 17.93 11.65 1.01
CA VAL A 31 17.19 12.68 1.74
C VAL A 31 15.86 13.04 1.10
N ASN A 32 15.79 13.05 -0.24
CA ASN A 32 14.52 13.30 -0.95
C ASN A 32 13.54 12.16 -0.67
N LEU A 33 14.02 10.92 -0.62
CA LEU A 33 13.17 9.76 -0.42
C LEU A 33 12.51 9.75 0.96
N THR A 34 13.24 10.09 2.03
CA THR A 34 12.67 10.23 3.38
C THR A 34 11.57 11.30 3.41
N ASN A 35 11.78 12.43 2.73
CA ASN A 35 10.78 13.49 2.65
C ASN A 35 9.54 13.07 1.84
N ILE A 36 9.74 12.35 0.73
CA ILE A 36 8.65 11.79 -0.07
C ILE A 36 7.85 10.82 0.78
N TRP A 37 8.48 9.86 1.48
CA TRP A 37 7.78 8.93 2.35
C TRP A 37 7.00 9.61 3.46
N SER A 38 7.62 10.59 4.14
CA SER A 38 6.94 11.35 5.18
C SER A 38 5.71 12.08 4.63
N LEU A 39 5.84 12.67 3.44
CA LEU A 39 4.73 13.37 2.80
C LEU A 39 3.62 12.42 2.37
N LEU A 40 3.94 11.30 1.70
CA LEU A 40 2.96 10.28 1.33
C LEU A 40 2.24 9.72 2.57
N SER A 41 2.98 9.47 3.65
CA SER A 41 2.37 9.00 4.90
C SER A 41 1.42 10.03 5.54
N LYS A 42 1.73 11.33 5.41
CA LYS A 42 0.80 12.42 5.82
C LYS A 42 -0.40 12.55 4.88
N TYR A 43 -0.24 12.28 3.59
CA TYR A 43 -1.37 12.19 2.68
C TYR A 43 -2.27 11.00 2.99
N LEU A 44 -1.76 9.96 3.64
CA LEU A 44 -2.50 8.75 3.99
C LEU A 44 -2.88 8.66 5.48
N SER A 45 -2.51 9.65 6.30
CA SER A 45 -2.87 9.67 7.71
C SER A 45 -4.33 10.07 7.91
N GLY A 46 -4.94 9.56 8.99
CA GLY A 46 -6.28 9.97 9.42
C GLY A 46 -6.43 11.48 9.60
N SER A 47 -7.64 11.97 9.39
CA SER A 47 -7.98 13.40 9.44
C SER A 47 -9.31 13.58 10.14
N ASP A 48 -9.44 14.64 10.93
CA ASP A 48 -10.69 15.05 11.59
C ASP A 48 -11.68 15.79 10.66
N SER A 49 -11.22 16.06 9.43
CA SER A 49 -11.95 16.78 8.39
C SER A 49 -11.76 16.09 7.04
N HIS A 50 -12.82 16.05 6.24
CA HIS A 50 -12.84 15.40 4.93
C HIS A 50 -13.36 16.35 3.86
N ASP A 51 -12.90 16.13 2.64
CA ASP A 51 -13.45 16.79 1.46
C ASP A 51 -14.87 16.25 1.18
N ALA A 52 -15.66 17.02 0.42
CA ALA A 52 -17.03 16.63 0.08
C ALA A 52 -17.12 15.40 -0.83
N GLU A 53 -16.02 15.06 -1.51
CA GLU A 53 -15.94 13.92 -2.42
C GLU A 53 -14.59 13.21 -2.27
N THR A 54 -14.57 11.92 -2.59
CA THR A 54 -13.34 11.13 -2.66
C THR A 54 -12.56 11.46 -3.93
N HIS A 55 -11.30 11.86 -3.76
CA HIS A 55 -10.41 12.20 -4.85
C HIS A 55 -9.55 11.00 -5.26
N SER A 56 -10.12 10.06 -6.02
CA SER A 56 -9.41 8.86 -6.50
C SER A 56 -8.07 9.14 -7.18
N ASN A 57 -7.94 10.26 -7.89
CA ASN A 57 -6.69 10.65 -8.54
C ASN A 57 -5.52 10.73 -7.56
N MET A 58 -5.75 11.19 -6.32
CA MET A 58 -4.70 11.23 -5.30
C MET A 58 -4.19 9.82 -4.96
N PHE A 59 -5.06 8.82 -4.90
CA PHE A 59 -4.66 7.42 -4.71
C PHE A 59 -3.80 6.91 -5.89
N HIS A 60 -4.24 7.20 -7.12
CA HIS A 60 -3.53 6.80 -8.33
C HIS A 60 -2.15 7.48 -8.44
N ASP A 61 -2.02 8.76 -8.07
CA ASP A 61 -0.71 9.43 -8.04
C ASP A 61 0.20 8.88 -6.94
N ILE A 62 -0.33 8.63 -5.74
CA ILE A 62 0.44 8.01 -4.66
C ILE A 62 0.96 6.64 -5.12
N THR A 63 0.11 5.79 -5.68
CA THR A 63 0.54 4.47 -6.18
C THR A 63 1.54 4.58 -7.34
N ALA A 64 1.36 5.56 -8.24
CA ALA A 64 2.29 5.83 -9.33
C ALA A 64 3.67 6.31 -8.83
N ILE A 65 3.71 7.21 -7.85
CA ILE A 65 4.95 7.68 -7.20
C ILE A 65 5.71 6.49 -6.62
N ILE A 66 5.04 5.65 -5.82
CA ILE A 66 5.66 4.48 -5.18
C ILE A 66 6.16 3.51 -6.26
N GLY A 67 5.35 3.24 -7.29
CA GLY A 67 5.72 2.38 -8.41
C GLY A 67 6.95 2.89 -9.17
N ALA A 68 7.01 4.19 -9.44
CA ALA A 68 8.16 4.83 -10.07
C ALA A 68 9.43 4.69 -9.20
N LEU A 69 9.33 4.94 -7.89
CA LEU A 69 10.45 4.78 -6.96
C LEU A 69 10.96 3.33 -6.91
N VAL A 70 10.07 2.35 -6.80
CA VAL A 70 10.42 0.92 -6.78
C VAL A 70 11.11 0.50 -8.08
N ARG A 71 10.62 0.96 -9.23
CA ARG A 71 11.15 0.57 -10.55
C ARG A 71 12.45 1.29 -10.89
N LEU A 72 12.49 2.60 -10.70
CA LEU A 72 13.55 3.47 -11.23
C LEU A 72 14.67 3.70 -10.21
N ARG A 73 14.35 3.70 -8.91
CA ARG A 73 15.28 3.99 -7.81
C ARG A 73 15.22 2.95 -6.68
N ARG A 74 15.18 1.67 -7.07
CA ARG A 74 15.21 0.52 -6.15
C ARG A 74 16.35 0.60 -5.13
N ASP A 75 17.51 1.13 -5.55
CA ASP A 75 18.69 1.35 -4.72
C ASP A 75 18.35 2.18 -3.48
N LEU A 76 17.62 3.27 -3.64
CA LEU A 76 17.19 4.13 -2.54
C LEU A 76 16.06 3.49 -1.73
N VAL A 77 15.11 2.84 -2.40
CA VAL A 77 13.99 2.19 -1.70
C VAL A 77 14.48 1.08 -0.77
N SER A 78 15.52 0.35 -1.16
CA SER A 78 16.09 -0.77 -0.40
C SER A 78 16.63 -0.38 0.99
N ILE A 79 17.04 0.88 1.18
CA ILE A 79 17.48 1.39 2.49
C ILE A 79 16.33 2.01 3.31
N THR A 80 15.13 2.12 2.74
CA THR A 80 13.95 2.72 3.37
C THR A 80 12.73 1.78 3.38
N LEU A 81 12.95 0.47 3.35
CA LEU A 81 11.88 -0.54 3.29
C LEU A 81 10.83 -0.41 4.40
N PRO A 82 11.18 -0.08 5.67
CA PRO A 82 10.17 0.15 6.69
C PRO A 82 9.18 1.25 6.32
N HIS A 83 9.66 2.35 5.72
CA HIS A 83 8.78 3.45 5.28
C HIS A 83 7.88 3.04 4.12
N LEU A 84 8.40 2.27 3.17
CA LEU A 84 7.59 1.68 2.10
C LEU A 84 6.46 0.82 2.69
N CYS A 85 6.77 -0.08 3.63
CA CYS A 85 5.77 -0.93 4.26
C CYS A 85 4.70 -0.13 5.01
N ILE A 86 5.07 0.93 5.74
CA ILE A 86 4.11 1.82 6.40
C ILE A 86 3.13 2.41 5.39
N VAL A 87 3.65 2.97 4.28
CA VAL A 87 2.81 3.59 3.24
C VAL A 87 1.93 2.57 2.54
N LEU A 88 2.44 1.36 2.25
CA LEU A 88 1.63 0.27 1.68
C LEU A 88 0.53 -0.20 2.63
N SER A 89 0.84 -0.34 3.93
CA SER A 89 -0.15 -0.67 4.96
C SER A 89 -1.24 0.40 5.08
N GLN A 90 -0.87 1.67 4.98
CA GLN A 90 -1.85 2.76 4.96
C GLN A 90 -2.74 2.72 3.70
N LEU A 91 -2.17 2.48 2.51
CA LEU A 91 -2.94 2.30 1.26
C LEU A 91 -3.94 1.15 1.33
N ILE A 92 -3.58 0.04 1.99
CA ILE A 92 -4.52 -1.07 2.22
C ILE A 92 -5.67 -0.61 3.11
N ARG A 93 -5.38 0.12 4.19
CA ARG A 93 -6.41 0.61 5.13
C ARG A 93 -7.36 1.63 4.49
N THR A 94 -6.96 2.34 3.45
CA THR A 94 -7.85 3.27 2.72
C THR A 94 -8.87 2.57 1.82
N LEU A 95 -8.67 1.28 1.48
CA LEU A 95 -9.62 0.49 0.70
C LEU A 95 -10.80 -0.06 1.55
N ARG A 96 -10.83 0.25 2.84
CA ARG A 96 -11.96 -0.04 3.71
C ARG A 96 -13.12 0.92 3.42
N SER A 97 -14.32 0.48 3.76
CA SER A 97 -15.53 1.30 3.81
C SER A 97 -16.18 1.18 5.19
N PRO A 98 -16.75 2.25 5.76
CA PRO A 98 -17.59 2.13 6.95
C PRO A 98 -18.73 1.13 6.70
N ARG A 99 -19.08 0.33 7.71
CA ARG A 99 -20.24 -0.56 7.61
C ARG A 99 -21.54 0.24 7.51
N PRO A 100 -22.58 -0.29 6.85
CA PRO A 100 -23.89 0.36 6.86
C PRO A 100 -24.48 0.35 8.28
N HIS A 101 -25.28 1.37 8.60
CA HIS A 101 -26.00 1.51 9.88
C HIS A 101 -25.14 1.78 11.13
N LEU A 102 -23.92 2.32 10.96
CA LEU A 102 -23.16 2.81 12.11
C LEU A 102 -23.83 4.04 12.75
N GLY A 103 -23.83 4.09 14.07
CA GLY A 103 -24.25 5.31 14.78
C GLY A 103 -23.27 6.46 14.51
N MET A 104 -23.73 7.71 14.61
CA MET A 104 -22.92 8.91 14.27
C MET A 104 -21.53 8.93 14.92
N LYS A 105 -21.41 8.50 16.19
CA LYS A 105 -20.12 8.43 16.89
C LYS A 105 -19.17 7.38 16.31
N GLN A 106 -19.69 6.21 15.95
CA GLN A 106 -18.89 5.14 15.33
C GLN A 106 -18.51 5.51 13.90
N HIS A 107 -19.44 6.11 13.15
CA HIS A 107 -19.16 6.63 11.83
C HIS A 107 -18.04 7.69 11.88
N LYS A 108 -18.11 8.64 12.82
CA LYS A 108 -17.05 9.63 13.02
C LYS A 108 -15.71 8.98 13.40
N LEU A 109 -15.71 8.03 14.33
CA LEU A 109 -14.49 7.33 14.72
C LEU A 109 -13.81 6.66 13.52
N VAL A 110 -14.59 6.03 12.64
CA VAL A 110 -14.09 5.42 11.40
C VAL A 110 -13.65 6.48 10.41
N ALA A 111 -14.45 7.52 10.20
CA ALA A 111 -14.15 8.66 9.33
C ALA A 111 -12.78 9.25 9.67
N ASP A 112 -12.53 9.50 10.96
CA ASP A 112 -11.29 10.10 11.45
C ASP A 112 -10.03 9.25 11.13
N THR A 113 -10.20 7.95 10.80
CA THR A 113 -9.09 7.08 10.35
C THR A 113 -8.75 7.21 8.87
N PHE A 114 -9.64 7.80 8.07
CA PHE A 114 -9.42 8.01 6.64
C PHE A 114 -8.64 9.30 6.38
N PRO A 115 -7.88 9.35 5.29
CA PRO A 115 -7.30 10.58 4.79
C PRO A 115 -8.35 11.64 4.47
N LYS A 116 -7.95 12.90 4.60
CA LYS A 116 -8.79 14.07 4.27
C LYS A 116 -9.42 14.02 2.87
N TRP A 117 -8.74 13.44 1.89
CA TRP A 117 -9.19 13.36 0.50
C TRP A 117 -10.16 12.21 0.21
N ILE A 118 -10.49 11.39 1.22
CA ILE A 118 -11.50 10.34 1.12
C ILE A 118 -12.73 10.79 1.90
N ASP A 119 -13.89 10.81 1.23
CA ASP A 119 -15.19 10.84 1.87
C ASP A 119 -15.58 9.41 2.27
N PRO A 120 -15.76 9.09 3.56
CA PRO A 120 -16.17 7.76 4.02
C PRO A 120 -17.50 7.28 3.42
N SER A 121 -18.35 8.20 2.96
CA SER A 121 -19.63 7.89 2.31
C SER A 121 -19.46 7.45 0.85
N ARG A 122 -18.32 7.78 0.23
CA ARG A 122 -17.96 7.43 -1.16
C ARG A 122 -16.58 6.76 -1.16
N PRO A 123 -16.45 5.55 -0.59
CA PRO A 123 -15.15 4.89 -0.43
C PRO A 123 -14.50 4.55 -1.79
N LEU A 124 -13.20 4.24 -1.76
CA LEU A 124 -12.45 3.77 -2.93
C LEU A 124 -13.01 2.44 -3.45
N GLY A 125 -12.79 2.18 -4.74
CA GLY A 125 -13.42 1.07 -5.44
C GLY A 125 -12.45 0.07 -6.07
N VAL A 126 -13.00 -0.61 -7.07
CA VAL A 126 -12.36 -1.69 -7.83
C VAL A 126 -11.09 -1.21 -8.53
N ASP A 127 -11.09 0.00 -9.09
CA ASP A 127 -9.97 0.50 -9.88
C ASP A 127 -8.77 0.87 -9.02
N GLU A 128 -8.99 1.43 -7.83
CA GLU A 128 -7.95 1.67 -6.83
C GLU A 128 -7.38 0.36 -6.31
N SER A 129 -8.24 -0.64 -6.07
CA SER A 129 -7.79 -1.98 -5.70
C SER A 129 -6.86 -2.60 -6.75
N LYS A 130 -7.23 -2.52 -8.03
CA LYS A 130 -6.38 -2.96 -9.16
C LYS A 130 -5.07 -2.18 -9.24
N ALA A 131 -5.09 -0.88 -8.98
CA ALA A 131 -3.88 -0.05 -8.97
C ALA A 131 -2.92 -0.51 -7.86
N LEU A 132 -3.44 -0.76 -6.65
CA LEU A 132 -2.63 -1.29 -5.54
C LEU A 132 -2.12 -2.70 -5.82
N ALA A 133 -2.95 -3.60 -6.37
CA ALA A 133 -2.51 -4.95 -6.74
C ALA A 133 -1.34 -4.94 -7.73
N ARG A 134 -1.39 -4.04 -8.73
CA ARG A 134 -0.31 -3.81 -9.70
C ARG A 134 0.94 -3.26 -9.03
N LEU A 135 0.79 -2.33 -8.09
CA LEU A 135 1.91 -1.82 -7.30
C LEU A 135 2.58 -2.93 -6.48
N LEU A 136 1.81 -3.74 -5.76
CA LEU A 136 2.34 -4.87 -4.97
C LEU A 136 3.05 -5.88 -5.86
N SER A 137 2.50 -6.16 -7.04
CA SER A 137 3.14 -7.04 -8.04
C SER A 137 4.47 -6.47 -8.55
N THR A 138 4.58 -5.15 -8.65
CA THR A 138 5.80 -4.47 -9.10
C THR A 138 6.96 -4.68 -8.12
N LEU A 139 6.70 -4.93 -6.83
CA LEU A 139 7.72 -5.22 -5.82
C LEU A 139 8.54 -6.49 -6.15
N ALA A 140 7.90 -7.48 -6.80
CA ALA A 140 8.56 -8.71 -7.24
C ALA A 140 9.24 -8.59 -8.61
N THR A 141 8.95 -7.54 -9.37
CA THR A 141 9.50 -7.35 -10.70
C THR A 141 10.98 -6.97 -10.59
N LYS A 142 11.83 -7.66 -11.37
CA LYS A 142 13.26 -7.32 -11.45
C LYS A 142 13.41 -5.99 -12.20
N SER A 143 14.15 -5.06 -11.63
CA SER A 143 14.45 -3.77 -12.25
C SER A 143 15.96 -3.57 -12.46
N ILE A 144 16.31 -2.68 -13.39
CA ILE A 144 17.65 -2.12 -13.52
C ILE A 144 17.58 -0.68 -13.03
N VAL A 145 18.35 -0.38 -12.00
CA VAL A 145 18.54 1.01 -11.56
C VAL A 145 19.54 1.65 -12.52
N ARG A 146 19.11 2.68 -13.27
CA ARG A 146 20.00 3.43 -14.15
C ARG A 146 20.72 4.51 -13.34
N THR A 147 21.91 4.21 -12.83
CA THR A 147 22.81 5.20 -12.21
C THR A 147 23.98 5.51 -13.14
N HIS A 148 24.46 6.75 -13.12
CA HIS A 148 25.50 7.25 -14.01
C HIS A 148 26.91 6.67 -13.72
N MET A 149 27.05 5.78 -12.72
CA MET A 149 28.31 5.16 -12.32
C MET A 149 28.19 3.62 -12.31
N GLN A 150 29.01 2.98 -13.15
CA GLN A 150 29.50 1.59 -13.16
C GLN A 150 28.54 0.41 -13.46
N ASP A 151 28.53 0.01 -14.74
CA ASP A 151 28.82 -1.29 -15.40
C ASP A 151 28.49 -2.69 -14.81
N THR A 152 27.79 -2.85 -13.69
CA THR A 152 27.21 -4.18 -13.35
C THR A 152 25.80 -4.07 -12.80
N HIS A 153 24.87 -3.69 -13.67
CA HIS A 153 23.44 -3.65 -13.31
C HIS A 153 22.84 -5.06 -13.24
N LYS A 154 22.95 -5.69 -12.07
CA LYS A 154 22.23 -6.92 -11.79
C LYS A 154 20.73 -6.64 -11.70
N HIS A 155 19.96 -7.38 -12.49
CA HIS A 155 18.51 -7.42 -12.39
C HIS A 155 18.11 -8.02 -11.03
N GLU A 156 17.61 -7.19 -10.12
CA GLU A 156 17.12 -7.64 -8.81
C GLU A 156 15.73 -7.06 -8.55
N SER A 157 14.96 -7.77 -7.74
CA SER A 157 13.66 -7.31 -7.23
C SER A 157 13.79 -6.90 -5.76
N LEU A 158 12.76 -6.29 -5.20
CA LEU A 158 12.68 -6.04 -3.75
C LEU A 158 12.25 -7.27 -2.95
N SER A 159 11.92 -8.40 -3.60
CA SER A 159 11.39 -9.59 -2.93
C SER A 159 12.24 -10.07 -1.74
N ARG A 160 13.57 -10.21 -1.95
CA ARG A 160 14.49 -10.69 -0.92
C ARG A 160 14.66 -9.69 0.23
N PRO A 161 14.98 -8.41 -0.01
CA PRO A 161 15.13 -7.46 1.09
C PRO A 161 13.81 -7.13 1.80
N LEU A 162 12.67 -7.19 1.10
CA LEU A 162 11.34 -6.92 1.66
C LEU A 162 10.78 -8.08 2.48
N ALA A 163 11.30 -9.31 2.33
CA ALA A 163 10.78 -10.52 2.99
C ALA A 163 10.63 -10.40 4.52
N LYS A 164 11.49 -9.60 5.17
CA LYS A 164 11.43 -9.36 6.63
C LYS A 164 10.38 -8.33 7.05
N HIS A 165 9.87 -7.52 6.11
CA HIS A 165 8.99 -6.39 6.38
C HIS A 165 7.58 -6.60 5.80
N VAL A 166 7.42 -7.53 4.85
CA VAL A 166 6.14 -7.79 4.19
C VAL A 166 5.02 -8.21 5.16
N THR A 167 5.38 -8.79 6.30
CA THR A 167 4.47 -9.14 7.39
C THR A 167 3.58 -7.97 7.81
N TYR A 168 4.12 -6.74 7.91
CA TYR A 168 3.36 -5.55 8.31
C TYR A 168 2.29 -5.14 7.30
N VAL A 169 2.52 -5.44 6.02
CA VAL A 169 1.58 -5.13 4.94
C VAL A 169 0.44 -6.16 4.93
N ILE A 170 0.78 -7.43 5.15
CA ILE A 170 -0.21 -8.52 5.29
C ILE A 170 -1.05 -8.33 6.56
N GLU A 171 -0.42 -7.99 7.68
CA GLU A 171 -1.09 -7.67 8.94
C GLU A 171 -2.10 -6.53 8.75
N ALA A 172 -1.71 -5.44 8.08
CA ALA A 172 -2.62 -4.34 7.79
C ALA A 172 -3.83 -4.74 6.93
N TYR A 173 -3.67 -5.70 6.02
CA TYR A 173 -4.80 -6.28 5.27
C TYR A 173 -5.71 -7.11 6.18
N VAL A 174 -5.13 -7.97 7.02
CA VAL A 174 -5.88 -8.81 7.96
C VAL A 174 -6.65 -7.95 8.96
N ASP A 175 -6.02 -6.93 9.55
CA ASP A 175 -6.66 -5.95 10.42
C ASP A 175 -7.83 -5.26 9.70
N ALA A 176 -7.61 -4.85 8.45
CA ALA A 176 -8.63 -4.16 7.68
C ALA A 176 -9.87 -5.02 7.40
N LEU A 177 -9.71 -6.35 7.30
CA LEU A 177 -10.81 -7.29 7.18
C LEU A 177 -11.52 -7.58 8.51
N ASN A 178 -10.78 -7.51 9.61
CA ASN A 178 -11.27 -7.89 10.93
C ASN A 178 -11.79 -6.71 11.75
N ASP A 179 -11.72 -5.49 11.20
CA ASP A 179 -12.29 -4.29 11.81
C ASP A 179 -13.82 -4.44 11.99
N PRO A 180 -14.36 -4.29 13.21
CA PRO A 180 -15.79 -4.45 13.47
C PRO A 180 -16.64 -3.32 12.91
N LEU A 181 -16.07 -2.14 12.67
CA LEU A 181 -16.78 -0.95 12.19
C LEU A 181 -16.59 -0.73 10.69
N CYS A 182 -15.55 -1.33 10.11
CA CYS A 182 -15.28 -1.25 8.68
C CYS A 182 -15.53 -2.59 7.97
N GLY A 183 -15.54 -2.55 6.65
CA GLY A 183 -15.48 -3.71 5.79
C GLY A 183 -14.72 -3.42 4.51
N MET A 184 -14.36 -4.46 3.79
CA MET A 184 -13.82 -4.35 2.43
C MET A 184 -14.72 -5.17 1.52
N SER A 185 -15.22 -4.56 0.44
CA SER A 185 -16.15 -5.25 -0.47
C SER A 185 -15.49 -6.48 -1.10
N THR A 186 -16.30 -7.45 -1.52
CA THR A 186 -15.79 -8.68 -2.13
C THR A 186 -15.09 -8.40 -3.45
N GLU A 187 -15.56 -7.42 -4.21
CA GLU A 187 -14.97 -6.97 -5.47
C GLU A 187 -13.59 -6.35 -5.23
N VAL A 188 -13.45 -5.47 -4.24
CA VAL A 188 -12.17 -4.86 -3.87
C VAL A 188 -11.18 -5.94 -3.43
N ARG A 189 -11.60 -6.89 -2.58
CA ARG A 189 -10.74 -8.00 -2.13
C ARG A 189 -10.26 -8.85 -3.29
N ARG A 190 -11.17 -9.19 -4.22
CA ARG A 190 -10.86 -9.99 -5.41
C ARG A 190 -9.82 -9.32 -6.29
N GLU A 191 -9.95 -8.02 -6.56
CA GLU A 191 -8.97 -7.30 -7.39
C GLU A 191 -7.63 -7.08 -6.68
N LEU A 192 -7.62 -7.00 -5.34
CA LEU A 192 -6.38 -6.84 -4.56
C LEU A 192 -5.57 -8.14 -4.48
N GLN A 193 -6.26 -9.28 -4.59
CA GLN A 193 -5.75 -10.62 -4.36
C GLN A 193 -4.45 -10.96 -5.11
N PRO A 194 -4.28 -10.66 -6.41
CA PRO A 194 -3.03 -10.95 -7.12
C PRO A 194 -1.82 -10.30 -6.46
N GLY A 195 -1.97 -9.05 -5.99
CA GLY A 195 -0.90 -8.33 -5.28
C GLY A 195 -0.58 -8.94 -3.92
N LEU A 196 -1.60 -9.34 -3.15
CA LEU A 196 -1.42 -10.01 -1.86
C LEU A 196 -0.69 -11.35 -2.00
N PHE A 197 -0.94 -12.08 -3.09
CA PHE A 197 -0.29 -13.37 -3.32
C PHE A 197 1.19 -13.24 -3.60
N ILE A 198 1.59 -12.15 -4.28
CA ILE A 198 2.99 -11.79 -4.42
C ILE A 198 3.64 -11.55 -3.05
N LEU A 199 2.93 -10.88 -2.13
CA LEU A 199 3.42 -10.67 -0.77
C LEU A 199 3.51 -11.98 0.02
N CYS A 200 2.52 -12.87 -0.09
CA CYS A 200 2.58 -14.22 0.50
C CYS A 200 3.77 -15.03 -0.01
N GLY A 201 4.12 -14.88 -1.30
CA GLY A 201 5.32 -15.51 -1.88
C GLY A 201 6.64 -14.96 -1.36
N MET A 202 6.67 -13.74 -0.81
CA MET A 202 7.85 -13.16 -0.16
C MET A 202 7.94 -13.53 1.33
N LEU A 203 6.81 -13.85 1.96
CA LEU A 203 6.73 -14.17 3.38
C LEU A 203 7.32 -15.56 3.64
N SER A 204 8.23 -15.67 4.61
CA SER A 204 8.72 -16.99 5.05
C SER A 204 7.68 -17.69 5.93
N GLU A 205 7.71 -19.02 5.96
CA GLU A 205 6.82 -19.81 6.84
C GLU A 205 7.01 -19.43 8.31
N HIS A 206 8.25 -19.22 8.74
CA HIS A 206 8.54 -18.75 10.09
C HIS A 206 7.93 -17.38 10.39
N ALA A 207 7.99 -16.43 9.45
CA ALA A 207 7.38 -15.11 9.62
C ALA A 207 5.84 -15.17 9.63
N ARG A 208 5.25 -16.05 8.83
CA ARG A 208 3.81 -16.36 8.88
C ARG A 208 3.41 -16.91 10.25
N ASP A 209 4.17 -17.87 10.78
CA ASP A 209 3.85 -18.50 12.06
C ASP A 209 4.01 -17.52 13.22
N ALA A 210 5.05 -16.69 13.19
CA ALA A 210 5.21 -15.59 14.14
C ALA A 210 3.98 -14.65 14.10
N LEU A 211 3.55 -14.21 12.91
CA LEU A 211 2.35 -13.37 12.73
C LEU A 211 1.10 -14.03 13.34
N MET A 212 0.90 -15.33 13.10
CA MET A 212 -0.23 -16.12 13.62
C MET A 212 -0.24 -16.26 15.14
N ILE A 213 0.92 -16.15 15.79
CA ILE A 213 1.07 -16.30 17.25
C ILE A 213 0.92 -14.95 17.94
N SER A 214 1.64 -13.92 17.48
CA SER A 214 1.87 -12.70 18.26
C SER A 214 1.04 -11.48 17.85
N ALA A 215 0.55 -11.41 16.61
CA ALA A 215 -0.02 -10.18 16.06
C ALA A 215 -1.52 -10.26 15.78
N LEU A 216 -2.06 -11.47 15.60
CA LEU A 216 -3.45 -11.66 15.17
C LEU A 216 -4.33 -12.21 16.29
N ASP A 217 -5.54 -11.67 16.39
CA ASP A 217 -6.63 -12.21 17.21
C ASP A 217 -7.30 -13.41 16.52
N ALA A 218 -8.36 -13.97 17.10
CA ALA A 218 -9.03 -15.16 16.54
C ALA A 218 -9.60 -14.92 15.14
N GLY A 219 -10.18 -13.72 14.89
CA GLY A 219 -10.69 -13.33 13.59
C GLY A 219 -9.57 -13.15 12.57
N GLY A 220 -8.51 -12.43 12.94
CA GLY A 220 -7.33 -12.23 12.11
C GLY A 220 -6.64 -13.53 11.73
N LYS A 221 -6.50 -14.48 12.68
CA LYS A 221 -5.96 -15.83 12.40
C LYS A 221 -6.79 -16.57 11.35
N THR A 222 -8.11 -16.41 11.37
CA THR A 222 -9.00 -17.03 10.38
C THR A 222 -8.81 -16.40 9.00
N ALA A 223 -8.78 -15.07 8.93
CA ALA A 223 -8.54 -14.34 7.68
C ALA A 223 -7.16 -14.66 7.07
N MET A 224 -6.11 -14.72 7.90
CA MET A 224 -4.76 -15.07 7.44
C MET A 224 -4.68 -16.51 6.94
N LYS A 225 -5.32 -17.47 7.64
CA LYS A 225 -5.41 -18.87 7.17
C LYS A 225 -6.14 -18.97 5.82
N GLN A 226 -7.23 -18.22 5.64
CA GLN A 226 -7.95 -18.20 4.39
C GLN A 226 -7.07 -17.65 3.25
N LEU A 227 -6.45 -16.48 3.46
CA LEU A 227 -5.54 -15.87 2.49
C LEU A 227 -4.42 -16.84 2.09
N TRP A 228 -3.79 -17.48 3.08
CA TRP A 228 -2.69 -18.42 2.84
C TRP A 228 -3.14 -19.65 2.05
N ARG A 229 -4.29 -20.23 2.40
CA ARG A 229 -4.89 -21.38 1.70
C ARG A 229 -5.19 -21.06 0.24
N GLU A 230 -5.74 -19.88 -0.04
CA GLU A 230 -6.04 -19.47 -1.42
C GLU A 230 -4.76 -19.23 -2.22
N TYR A 231 -3.72 -18.65 -1.60
CA TYR A 231 -2.39 -18.50 -2.20
C TYR A 231 -1.77 -19.85 -2.56
N GLU A 232 -1.78 -20.81 -1.63
CA GLU A 232 -1.28 -22.16 -1.89
C GLU A 232 -2.03 -22.82 -3.05
N LYS A 233 -3.36 -22.72 -3.08
CA LYS A 233 -4.17 -23.25 -4.18
C LYS A 233 -3.71 -22.72 -5.54
N GLN A 234 -3.45 -21.41 -5.66
CA GLN A 234 -2.94 -20.86 -6.93
C GLN A 234 -1.51 -21.30 -7.24
N LYS A 235 -0.63 -21.38 -6.24
CA LYS A 235 0.77 -21.83 -6.41
C LYS A 235 0.87 -23.24 -7.00
N TYR A 236 -0.05 -24.14 -6.64
CA TYR A 236 -0.04 -25.53 -7.11
C TYR A 236 -0.74 -25.78 -8.45
N VAL A 237 -1.54 -24.84 -8.95
CA VAL A 237 -2.22 -24.97 -10.26
C VAL A 237 -1.28 -24.70 -11.45
N GLY A 238 -0.21 -23.92 -11.26
CA GLY A 238 0.74 -23.55 -12.33
C GLY A 238 1.93 -24.50 -12.54
N LYS A 239 1.89 -25.73 -12.00
CA LYS A 239 2.99 -26.72 -12.11
C LYS A 239 2.56 -28.08 -12.68
N GLY A 240 1.42 -28.12 -13.37
CA GLY A 240 0.94 -29.30 -14.12
C GLY A 240 1.43 -29.29 -15.57
#